data_AF-H8GBY1-F1
#
_entry.id   AF-H8GBY1-F1
#
_cell.length_a   1.000
_cell.length_b   1.000
_cell.length_c   1.000
_cell.angle_alpha   90.00
_cell.angle_beta   90.00
_cell.angle_gamma   90.00
#
_symmetry.space_group_name_H-M   'P 1'
#
loop_
_entity.id
_entity.type
_entity.pdbx_description
1 polymer ?
#
loop_
_entity_poly.entity_id
_entity_poly.type
_entity_poly.pdbx_seq_one_letter_code
_entity_poly.pdbx_strand_id
1 'polypeptide(L)'
;MALGVCLLFDTRSARALRDLWSRLEAAGIATLATHTHGRHHPHLSYVVLLDWDVDAVHAAVAALPDHGPFEITFDALAAFRRGRVSLVPAPAADLLTRQQAVVRAVSGTGARVHRHYALDRWLPHSSVATRSATRELPAVASLVYEILPLTVRVTSAALIDSATGRTWPLPVLP
;
A
#
# COMPACT_ATOMS: atom_id res chain seq x y z
N MET A 1 0.13 -14.86 -7.55
CA MET A 1 -0.40 -14.46 -6.22
C MET A 1 0.70 -13.71 -5.48
N ALA A 2 0.35 -12.81 -4.56
CA ALA A 2 1.33 -12.06 -3.79
C ALA A 2 0.78 -11.74 -2.39
N LEU A 3 1.63 -11.78 -1.38
CA LEU A 3 1.29 -11.40 0.00
C LEU A 3 1.95 -10.06 0.33
N GLY A 4 1.16 -9.07 0.73
CA GLY A 4 1.67 -7.78 1.21
C GLY A 4 1.72 -7.72 2.73
N VAL A 5 2.78 -7.15 3.30
CA VAL A 5 2.72 -6.56 4.65
C VAL A 5 2.27 -5.12 4.48
N CYS A 6 1.03 -4.83 4.87
CA CYS A 6 0.35 -3.60 4.53
C CYS A 6 0.03 -2.78 5.78
N LEU A 7 0.35 -1.48 5.71
CA LEU A 7 -0.14 -0.45 6.60
C LEU A 7 -1.57 -0.07 6.21
N LEU A 8 -2.47 -0.07 7.18
CA LEU A 8 -3.87 0.30 7.02
C LEU A 8 -4.14 1.65 7.68
N PHE A 9 -4.96 2.44 7.00
CA PHE A 9 -5.32 3.79 7.44
C PHE A 9 -6.56 3.77 8.34
N ASP A 10 -6.72 4.84 9.13
CA ASP A 10 -7.94 5.07 9.88
C ASP A 10 -9.18 5.20 8.96
N THR A 11 -10.36 5.17 9.57
CA THR A 11 -11.63 5.22 8.85
C THR A 11 -11.78 6.48 8.00
N ARG A 12 -11.27 7.63 8.46
CA ARG A 12 -11.39 8.92 7.77
C ARG A 12 -10.52 8.94 6.52
N SER A 13 -9.26 8.59 6.66
CA SER A 13 -8.27 8.52 5.59
C SER A 13 -8.65 7.45 4.56
N ALA A 14 -9.09 6.28 5.00
CA ALA A 14 -9.56 5.24 4.09
C ALA A 14 -10.81 5.66 3.32
N ARG A 15 -11.71 6.43 3.93
CA ARG A 15 -12.88 6.98 3.22
C ARG A 15 -12.46 7.95 2.12
N ALA A 16 -11.55 8.89 2.39
CA ALA A 16 -11.07 9.84 1.40
C ALA A 16 -10.51 9.15 0.13
N LEU A 17 -9.73 8.08 0.29
CA LEU A 17 -9.21 7.32 -0.85
C LEU A 17 -10.31 6.53 -1.57
N ARG A 18 -11.27 5.95 -0.85
CA ARG A 18 -12.41 5.26 -1.48
C ARG A 18 -13.30 6.21 -2.26
N ASP A 19 -13.51 7.43 -1.77
CA ASP A 19 -14.27 8.46 -2.47
C ASP A 19 -13.52 8.88 -3.76
N LEU A 20 -12.20 9.06 -3.70
CA LEU A 20 -11.38 9.26 -4.90
C LEU A 20 -11.52 8.09 -5.88
N TRP A 21 -11.48 6.84 -5.41
CA TRP A 21 -11.67 5.67 -6.27
C TRP A 21 -13.05 5.69 -6.94
N SER A 22 -14.11 5.96 -6.19
CA SER A 22 -15.47 6.06 -6.73
C SER A 22 -15.59 7.11 -7.84
N ARG A 23 -14.94 8.27 -7.67
CA ARG A 23 -14.96 9.36 -8.65
C ARG A 23 -14.18 9.01 -9.91
N LEU A 24 -13.05 8.32 -9.77
CA LEU A 24 -12.28 7.80 -10.89
C LEU A 24 -13.07 6.75 -11.67
N GLU A 25 -13.75 5.81 -10.98
CA GLU A 25 -14.58 4.81 -11.65
C GLU A 25 -15.79 5.42 -12.36
N ALA A 26 -16.40 6.48 -11.79
CA ALA A 26 -17.45 7.25 -12.47
C ALA A 26 -16.94 7.94 -13.76
N ALA A 27 -15.64 8.25 -13.84
CA ALA A 27 -14.98 8.76 -15.03
C ALA A 27 -14.45 7.65 -15.96
N GLY A 28 -14.80 6.37 -15.71
CA GLY A 28 -14.38 5.22 -16.50
C GLY A 28 -12.95 4.74 -16.23
N ILE A 29 -12.28 5.24 -15.20
CA ILE A 29 -10.91 4.88 -14.86
C ILE A 29 -10.90 3.75 -13.82
N ALA A 30 -10.27 2.63 -14.15
CA ALA A 30 -10.24 1.45 -13.28
C ALA A 30 -9.40 1.68 -12.02
N THR A 31 -9.97 1.38 -10.85
CA THR A 31 -9.32 1.51 -9.53
C THR A 31 -9.21 0.16 -8.82
N LEU A 32 -8.81 0.15 -7.55
CA LEU A 32 -8.85 -1.05 -6.71
C LEU A 32 -10.24 -1.37 -6.14
N ALA A 33 -11.19 -0.43 -6.15
CA ALA A 33 -12.53 -0.63 -5.59
C ALA A 33 -13.24 -1.83 -6.22
N THR A 34 -13.17 -1.95 -7.55
CA THR A 34 -13.76 -3.08 -8.31
C THR A 34 -12.73 -4.06 -8.86
N HIS A 35 -11.44 -3.87 -8.58
CA HIS A 35 -10.40 -4.74 -9.12
C HIS A 35 -10.47 -6.15 -8.52
N THR A 36 -10.30 -7.18 -9.36
CA THR A 36 -10.21 -8.60 -8.95
C THR A 36 -11.39 -9.05 -8.09
N HIS A 37 -11.20 -9.18 -6.77
CA HIS A 37 -12.21 -9.60 -5.81
C HIS A 37 -13.00 -8.45 -5.16
N GLY A 38 -12.66 -7.18 -5.42
CA GLY A 38 -13.37 -6.01 -4.88
C GLY A 38 -13.27 -5.83 -3.35
N ARG A 39 -12.28 -6.47 -2.71
CA ARG A 39 -12.05 -6.40 -1.24
C ARG A 39 -10.76 -5.65 -0.89
N HIS A 40 -10.30 -4.79 -1.80
CA HIS A 40 -9.08 -4.03 -1.57
C HIS A 40 -9.31 -2.91 -0.56
N HIS A 41 -8.35 -2.72 0.34
CA HIS A 41 -8.34 -1.62 1.28
C HIS A 41 -7.38 -0.54 0.79
N PRO A 42 -7.66 0.76 0.98
CA PRO A 42 -6.63 1.78 0.90
C PRO A 42 -5.51 1.45 1.89
N HIS A 43 -4.28 1.33 1.39
CA HIS A 43 -3.15 0.87 2.18
C HIS A 43 -1.83 1.35 1.59
N LEU A 44 -0.74 1.17 2.35
CA LEU A 44 0.63 1.31 1.87
C LEU A 44 1.38 0.01 2.20
N SER A 45 1.98 -0.62 1.20
CA SER A 45 2.73 -1.88 1.40
C SER A 45 4.17 -1.62 1.83
N TYR A 46 4.59 -2.16 2.97
CA TYR A 46 6.02 -2.21 3.34
C TYR A 46 6.78 -3.17 2.44
N VAL A 47 6.21 -4.35 2.20
CA VAL A 47 6.80 -5.37 1.36
C VAL A 47 5.72 -6.17 0.66
N VAL A 48 6.05 -6.69 -0.53
CA VAL A 48 5.23 -7.67 -1.25
C VAL A 48 6.09 -8.91 -1.49
N LEU A 49 5.55 -10.08 -1.19
CA LEU A 49 6.18 -11.39 -1.30
C LEU A 49 5.59 -12.15 -2.49
N LEU A 50 6.43 -12.87 -3.21
CA LEU A 50 6.07 -13.67 -4.37
C LEU A 50 6.05 -15.18 -4.09
N ASP A 51 6.66 -15.58 -2.98
CA ASP A 51 6.69 -16.93 -2.43
C ASP A 51 6.83 -16.78 -0.91
N TRP A 52 6.04 -17.52 -0.13
CA TRP A 52 5.95 -17.33 1.31
C TRP A 52 5.29 -18.52 2.00
N ASP A 53 5.61 -18.68 3.29
CA ASP A 53 4.80 -19.36 4.29
C ASP A 53 4.10 -18.28 5.12
N VAL A 54 2.77 -18.31 5.18
CA VAL A 54 1.99 -17.23 5.82
C VAL A 54 2.16 -17.20 7.33
N ASP A 55 2.28 -18.36 7.97
CA ASP A 55 2.39 -18.46 9.43
C ASP A 55 3.79 -18.05 9.88
N ALA A 56 4.83 -18.45 9.13
CA ALA A 56 6.20 -18.02 9.39
C ALA A 56 6.38 -16.50 9.20
N VAL A 57 5.81 -15.93 8.13
CA VAL A 57 5.84 -14.47 7.89
C VAL A 57 5.08 -13.71 8.97
N HIS A 58 3.89 -14.20 9.35
CA HIS A 58 3.09 -13.57 10.41
C HIS A 58 3.85 -13.54 11.73
N ALA A 59 4.39 -14.68 12.17
CA ALA A 59 5.18 -14.78 13.39
C ALA A 59 6.42 -13.87 13.37
N ALA A 60 7.15 -13.82 12.25
CA ALA A 60 8.35 -12.99 12.12
C ALA A 60 8.05 -11.49 12.21
N VAL A 61 6.97 -11.02 11.57
CA VAL A 61 6.57 -9.61 11.63
C VAL A 61 5.94 -9.27 12.97
N ALA A 62 5.17 -10.17 13.57
CA ALA A 62 4.55 -9.98 14.88
C ALA A 62 5.57 -9.89 16.03
N ALA A 63 6.79 -10.40 15.83
CA ALA A 63 7.89 -10.31 16.80
C ALA A 63 8.67 -8.97 16.74
N LEU A 64 8.39 -8.11 15.76
CA LEU A 64 9.00 -6.78 15.68
C LEU A 64 8.42 -5.85 16.76
N PRO A 65 9.17 -4.80 17.18
CA PRO A 65 8.67 -3.82 18.13
C PRO A 65 7.40 -3.13 17.61
N ASP A 66 6.42 -2.92 18.50
CA ASP A 66 5.30 -2.03 18.21
C ASP A 66 5.73 -0.58 18.41
N HIS A 67 5.67 0.19 17.33
CA HIS A 67 6.02 1.61 17.36
C HIS A 67 4.78 2.51 17.34
N GLY A 68 3.58 1.95 17.38
CA GLY A 68 2.31 2.65 17.50
C GLY A 68 1.93 3.52 16.30
N PRO A 69 0.68 4.05 16.29
CA PRO A 69 0.13 4.83 15.17
C PRO A 69 0.93 6.07 14.80
N PHE A 70 1.04 6.37 13.50
CA PHE A 70 1.77 7.53 12.97
C PHE A 70 1.06 8.12 11.73
N GLU A 71 1.55 9.26 11.25
CA GLU A 71 0.98 9.95 10.09
C GLU A 71 1.89 9.87 8.87
N ILE A 72 1.27 9.87 7.69
CA ILE A 72 1.94 9.95 6.40
C ILE A 72 1.24 11.02 5.58
N THR A 73 2.00 11.97 5.03
CA THR A 73 1.46 12.95 4.07
C THR A 73 1.84 12.53 2.65
N PHE A 74 0.83 12.38 1.80
CA PHE A 74 1.00 12.24 0.37
C PHE A 74 0.95 13.63 -0.27
N ASP A 75 2.03 14.01 -0.94
CA ASP A 75 2.18 15.33 -1.59
C ASP A 75 2.19 15.24 -3.12
N ALA A 76 2.33 14.04 -3.66
CA ALA A 76 2.46 13.84 -5.10
C ALA A 76 1.75 12.57 -5.58
N LEU A 77 1.58 12.50 -6.89
CA LEU A 77 1.19 11.28 -7.59
C LEU A 77 2.35 10.77 -8.45
N ALA A 78 2.43 9.45 -8.60
CA ALA A 78 3.37 8.79 -9.49
C ALA A 78 2.62 7.91 -10.49
N ALA A 79 3.03 7.98 -11.76
CA ALA A 79 2.61 7.06 -12.80
C ALA A 79 3.68 5.98 -13.01
N PHE A 80 3.27 4.72 -12.98
CA PHE A 80 4.14 3.57 -13.22
C PHE A 80 3.80 2.91 -14.54
N ARG A 81 4.70 2.01 -14.98
CA ARG A 81 4.46 1.16 -16.15
C ARG A 81 3.13 0.41 -16.03
N ARG A 82 2.51 0.11 -17.18
CA ARG A 82 1.22 -0.60 -17.29
C ARG A 82 0.03 0.18 -16.70
N GLY A 83 0.09 1.51 -16.72
CA GLY A 83 -1.06 2.36 -16.40
C GLY A 83 -1.42 2.42 -14.92
N ARG A 84 -0.47 2.15 -14.01
CA ARG A 84 -0.74 2.25 -12.58
C ARG A 84 -0.47 3.68 -12.12
N VAL A 85 -1.37 4.24 -11.32
CA VAL A 85 -1.17 5.54 -10.67
C VAL A 85 -1.30 5.37 -9.17
N SER A 86 -0.48 6.06 -8.40
CA SER A 86 -0.50 6.00 -6.93
C SER A 86 -0.19 7.36 -6.33
N LEU A 87 -0.65 7.57 -5.09
CA LEU A 87 -0.16 8.64 -4.24
C LEU A 87 1.21 8.24 -3.67
N VAL A 88 2.14 9.19 -3.59
CA VAL A 88 3.48 8.97 -3.04
C VAL A 88 3.76 10.00 -1.93
N PRO A 89 4.25 9.57 -0.76
CA PRO A 89 4.66 10.46 0.30
C PRO A 89 6.13 10.81 0.20
N ALA A 90 6.58 11.81 0.94
CA ALA A 90 7.99 11.96 1.24
C ALA A 90 8.48 10.72 2.03
N PRO A 91 9.63 10.09 1.66
CA PRO A 91 10.14 8.93 2.36
C PRO A 91 10.83 9.35 3.68
N ALA A 92 10.04 9.57 4.72
CA ALA A 92 10.55 9.89 6.05
C ALA A 92 11.50 8.81 6.58
N ALA A 93 12.56 9.20 7.29
CA ALA A 93 13.59 8.27 7.79
C ALA A 93 13.01 7.16 8.69
N ASP A 94 12.01 7.48 9.51
CA ASP A 94 11.30 6.51 10.35
C ASP A 94 10.55 5.47 9.51
N LEU A 95 9.84 5.91 8.47
CA LEU A 95 9.11 5.02 7.55
C LEU A 95 10.07 4.06 6.82
N LEU A 96 11.24 4.55 6.41
CA LEU A 96 12.28 3.71 5.81
C LEU A 96 12.83 2.70 6.82
N THR A 97 13.14 3.11 8.05
CA THR A 97 13.65 2.22 9.10
C THR A 97 12.71 1.05 9.37
N ARG A 98 11.41 1.34 9.55
CA ARG A 98 10.35 0.33 9.73
C ARG A 98 10.27 -0.63 8.56
N GLN A 99 10.27 -0.09 7.34
CA GLN A 99 10.22 -0.91 6.14
C GLN A 99 11.42 -1.85 6.03
N GLN A 100 12.62 -1.37 6.33
CA GLN A 100 13.83 -2.19 6.30
C GLN A 100 13.80 -3.30 7.37
N ALA A 101 13.28 -3.01 8.56
CA ALA A 101 13.09 -4.02 9.61
C ALA A 101 12.13 -5.13 9.15
N VAL A 102 10.98 -4.75 8.57
CA VAL A 102 10.00 -5.69 7.99
C VAL A 102 10.62 -6.52 6.87
N VAL A 103 11.34 -5.90 5.92
CA VAL A 103 12.00 -6.63 4.82
C VAL A 103 13.01 -7.65 5.34
N ARG A 104 13.80 -7.29 6.35
CA ARG A 104 14.78 -8.20 6.97
C ARG A 104 14.08 -9.36 7.67
N ALA A 105 13.02 -9.08 8.45
CA ALA A 105 12.24 -10.09 9.15
C ALA A 105 11.63 -11.12 8.18
N VAL A 106 10.94 -10.65 7.12
CA VAL A 106 10.34 -11.56 6.14
C VAL A 106 11.37 -12.28 5.27
N SER A 107 12.54 -11.68 5.00
CA SER A 107 13.61 -12.38 4.28
C SER A 107 14.20 -13.51 5.13
N GLY A 108 14.26 -13.32 6.46
CA GLY A 108 14.72 -14.34 7.40
C GLY A 108 13.86 -15.61 7.46
N THR A 109 12.62 -15.56 6.96
CA THR A 109 11.74 -16.74 6.84
C THR A 109 11.97 -17.53 5.55
N GLY A 110 12.88 -17.06 4.67
CA GLY A 110 13.07 -17.62 3.33
C GLY A 110 12.07 -17.12 2.29
N ALA A 111 11.18 -16.18 2.64
CA ALA A 111 10.22 -15.64 1.69
C ALA A 111 10.90 -14.86 0.55
N ARG A 112 10.33 -14.95 -0.66
CA ARG A 112 10.86 -14.27 -1.84
C ARG A 112 10.27 -12.88 -1.99
N VAL A 113 11.04 -11.87 -1.59
CA VAL A 113 10.67 -10.44 -1.71
C VAL A 113 10.58 -10.00 -3.17
N HIS A 114 9.50 -9.29 -3.51
CA HIS A 114 9.35 -8.64 -4.81
C HIS A 114 10.39 -7.51 -4.97
N ARG A 115 11.13 -7.50 -6.08
CA ARG A 115 12.26 -6.57 -6.33
C ARG A 115 11.99 -5.07 -6.12
N HIS A 116 10.75 -4.61 -6.27
CA HIS A 116 10.36 -3.20 -6.05
C HIS A 116 10.15 -2.84 -4.57
N TYR A 117 10.21 -3.84 -3.69
CA TYR A 117 10.12 -3.68 -2.24
C TYR A 117 11.41 -4.12 -1.54
N ALA A 118 12.43 -4.49 -2.31
CA ALA A 118 13.76 -4.74 -1.77
C ALA A 118 14.35 -3.44 -1.18
N LEU A 119 15.32 -3.62 -0.29
CA LEU A 119 16.13 -2.52 0.25
C LEU A 119 16.65 -1.64 -0.90
N ASP A 120 16.66 -0.33 -0.68
CA ASP A 120 17.11 0.71 -1.61
C ASP A 120 16.35 0.81 -2.94
N ARG A 121 15.26 0.05 -3.12
CA ARG A 121 14.41 0.07 -4.32
C ARG A 121 12.97 0.46 -4.06
N TRP A 122 12.59 0.54 -2.78
CA TRP A 122 11.23 0.78 -2.37
C TRP A 122 10.81 2.23 -2.62
N LEU A 123 9.68 2.40 -3.30
CA LEU A 123 8.98 3.67 -3.40
C LEU A 123 7.68 3.54 -2.59
N PRO A 124 7.53 4.21 -1.44
CA PRO A 124 6.30 4.16 -0.68
C PRO A 124 5.14 4.73 -1.52
N HIS A 125 4.02 4.02 -1.57
CA HIS A 125 2.87 4.45 -2.36
C HIS A 125 1.55 3.85 -1.88
N SER A 126 0.45 4.56 -2.17
CA SER A 126 -0.91 4.04 -2.04
C SER A 126 -1.62 4.08 -3.40
N SER A 127 -2.15 2.94 -3.84
CA SER A 127 -2.69 2.79 -5.20
C SER A 127 -3.96 3.61 -5.43
N VAL A 128 -4.03 4.26 -6.60
CA VAL A 128 -5.15 5.09 -7.04
C VAL A 128 -5.86 4.46 -8.23
N ALA A 129 -5.11 4.18 -9.30
CA ALA A 129 -5.64 3.58 -10.52
C ALA A 129 -4.80 2.37 -10.94
N THR A 130 -5.46 1.35 -11.49
CA THR A 130 -4.83 0.05 -11.77
C THR A 130 -4.46 -0.14 -13.24
N ARG A 131 -5.15 0.53 -14.18
CA ARG A 131 -5.00 0.34 -15.63
C ARG A 131 -5.38 1.59 -16.45
N SER A 132 -4.87 2.76 -16.09
CA SER A 132 -5.09 3.99 -16.84
C SER A 132 -4.36 3.99 -18.18
N ALA A 133 -5.06 4.34 -19.26
CA ALA A 133 -4.43 4.70 -20.52
C ALA A 133 -3.70 6.05 -20.37
N THR A 134 -2.66 6.30 -21.16
CA THR A 134 -1.90 7.57 -21.09
C THR A 134 -2.79 8.80 -21.28
N ARG A 135 -3.82 8.71 -22.14
CA ARG A 135 -4.81 9.78 -22.38
C ARG A 135 -5.68 10.10 -21.17
N GLU A 136 -5.75 9.21 -20.18
CA GLU A 136 -6.56 9.37 -18.95
C GLU A 136 -5.76 10.05 -17.84
N LEU A 137 -4.43 10.16 -17.97
CA LEU A 137 -3.57 10.74 -16.94
C LEU A 137 -3.96 12.18 -16.53
N PRO A 138 -4.38 13.08 -17.44
CA PRO A 138 -4.86 14.41 -17.03
C PRO A 138 -6.08 14.33 -16.11
N ALA A 139 -7.06 13.48 -16.42
CA ALA A 139 -8.26 13.32 -15.60
C ALA A 139 -7.93 12.70 -14.22
N VAL A 140 -7.02 11.71 -14.19
CA VAL A 140 -6.53 11.14 -12.93
C VAL A 140 -5.85 12.21 -12.09
N ALA A 141 -4.95 12.99 -12.69
CA ALA A 141 -4.23 14.06 -11.99
C ALA A 141 -5.18 15.11 -11.43
N SER A 142 -6.15 15.58 -12.21
CA SER A 142 -7.16 16.55 -11.75
C SER A 142 -7.89 16.07 -10.49
N LEU A 143 -8.40 14.82 -10.49
CA LEU A 143 -9.11 14.26 -9.34
C LEU A 143 -8.21 14.04 -8.12
N VAL A 144 -6.95 13.66 -8.34
CA VAL A 144 -5.97 13.51 -7.26
C VAL A 144 -5.62 14.85 -6.63
N TYR A 145 -5.43 15.91 -7.43
CA TYR A 145 -5.07 17.24 -6.91
C TYR A 145 -6.16 17.88 -6.04
N GLU A 146 -7.40 17.42 -6.11
CA GLU A 146 -8.46 17.88 -5.20
C GLU A 146 -8.31 17.38 -3.76
N ILE A 147 -7.53 16.32 -3.54
CA ILE A 147 -7.29 15.76 -2.21
C ILE A 147 -5.86 15.96 -1.71
N LEU A 148 -4.96 16.45 -2.56
CA LEU A 148 -3.58 16.72 -2.17
C LEU A 148 -3.41 18.12 -1.55
N PRO A 149 -2.54 18.27 -0.53
CA PRO A 149 -1.84 17.20 0.18
C PRO A 149 -2.82 16.39 1.04
N LEU A 150 -2.62 15.07 1.10
CA LEU A 150 -3.44 14.17 1.92
C LEU A 150 -2.61 13.60 3.07
N THR A 151 -2.88 14.07 4.29
CA THR A 151 -2.37 13.42 5.50
C THR A 151 -3.29 12.26 5.89
N VAL A 152 -2.70 11.08 6.05
CA VAL A 152 -3.38 9.88 6.53
C VAL A 152 -2.82 9.43 7.87
N ARG A 153 -3.68 8.87 8.72
CA ARG A 153 -3.25 8.21 9.96
C ARG A 153 -3.17 6.71 9.75
N VAL A 154 -2.00 6.13 9.96
CA VAL A 154 -1.78 4.68 10.00
C VAL A 154 -2.13 4.18 11.39
N THR A 155 -3.02 3.20 11.48
CA THR A 155 -3.55 2.72 12.78
C THR A 155 -3.37 1.22 13.00
N SER A 156 -3.11 0.45 11.95
CA SER A 156 -2.91 -0.99 12.04
C SER A 156 -2.08 -1.51 10.86
N ALA A 157 -1.56 -2.71 11.01
CA ALA A 157 -0.90 -3.45 9.94
C ALA A 157 -1.52 -4.84 9.78
N ALA A 158 -1.42 -5.40 8.59
CA ALA A 158 -1.88 -6.76 8.31
C ALA A 158 -1.09 -7.40 7.17
N LEU A 159 -1.07 -8.73 7.13
CA LEU A 159 -0.75 -9.46 5.92
C LEU A 159 -1.99 -9.51 5.03
N ILE A 160 -1.84 -9.25 3.73
CA ILE A 160 -2.97 -9.25 2.78
C ILE A 160 -2.59 -10.05 1.52
N ASP A 161 -3.36 -11.07 1.20
CA ASP A 161 -3.23 -11.80 -0.07
C ASP A 161 -3.94 -11.02 -1.18
N SER A 162 -3.16 -10.52 -2.14
CA SER A 162 -3.65 -9.68 -3.23
C SER A 162 -4.56 -10.39 -4.24
N ALA A 163 -4.59 -11.73 -4.22
CA ALA A 163 -5.42 -12.52 -5.14
C ALA A 163 -6.83 -12.80 -4.56
N THR A 164 -6.94 -12.89 -3.24
CA THR A 164 -8.17 -13.30 -2.54
C THR A 164 -8.77 -12.21 -1.67
N GLY A 165 -7.96 -11.22 -1.28
CA GLY A 165 -8.31 -10.22 -0.28
C GLY A 165 -8.37 -10.78 1.14
N ARG A 166 -7.82 -11.98 1.37
CA ARG A 166 -7.71 -12.55 2.71
C ARG A 166 -6.69 -11.74 3.51
N THR A 167 -7.05 -11.46 4.77
CA THR A 167 -6.30 -10.57 5.65
C THR A 167 -5.97 -11.30 6.95
N TRP A 168 -4.74 -11.16 7.42
CA TRP A 168 -4.27 -11.61 8.73
C TRP A 168 -3.77 -10.40 9.50
N PRO A 169 -4.54 -9.88 10.47
CA PRO A 169 -4.12 -8.73 11.28
C PRO A 169 -2.81 -9.00 12.01
N LEU A 170 -1.96 -7.99 12.11
CA LEU A 170 -0.76 -8.02 12.93
C LEU A 170 -1.05 -7.41 14.30
N PRO A 171 -0.48 -7.95 15.39
CA PRO A 171 -0.68 -7.42 16.73
C PRO A 171 0.14 -6.16 17.02
N VAL A 172 1.04 -5.78 16.10
CA VAL A 172 1.97 -4.66 16.23
C VAL A 172 1.87 -3.75 15.00
N LEU A 173 2.29 -2.49 15.15
CA LEU A 173 2.59 -1.60 14.05
C LEU A 173 4.13 -1.48 13.90
N PRO A 174 4.75 -2.36 13.08
CA PRO A 174 6.20 -2.49 13.02
C PRO A 174 6.89 -1.34 12.26
#